data_AF-A0A2W5BXP0-F1
#
_entry.id   AF-A0A2W5BXP0-F1
#
_cell.length_a   1.000
_cell.length_b   1.000
_cell.length_c   1.000
_cell.angle_alpha   90.00
_cell.angle_beta   90.00
_cell.angle_gamma   90.00
#
_symmetry.space_group_name_H-M   'P 1'
#
loop_
_entity.id
_entity.type
_entity.pdbx_description
1 polymer ?
#
loop_
_entity_poly.entity_id
_entity_poly.type
_entity_poly.pdbx_seq_one_letter_code
_entity_poly.pdbx_strand_id
1 'polypeptide(L)'
;MKNDDLRAKIHTKVDELSDQRLSELWAFLANPQAPSTTKPIPTEPPGGQLYENRSDRAETAPEFIQRVYGEWLDGTFTRVDLRNLDAKAAAGLHNWEKNHRQRAKINLPTKKERTDAILKAPNAVADPFAVARAINAERGRRSRAKAKQP
;
A
#
# COMPACT_ATOMS: atom_id res chain seq x y z
N MET A 1 -31.80 36.16 23.02
CA MET A 1 -30.66 36.38 22.11
C MET A 1 -31.07 35.93 20.73
N LYS A 2 -31.06 36.83 19.74
CA LYS A 2 -31.67 36.63 18.42
C LYS A 2 -30.66 35.97 17.48
N ASN A 3 -31.11 34.99 16.68
CA ASN A 3 -30.32 34.23 15.70
C ASN A 3 -29.50 35.10 14.73
N ASP A 4 -29.90 36.36 14.56
CA ASP A 4 -29.21 37.33 13.70
C ASP A 4 -27.82 37.75 14.23
N ASP A 5 -27.62 37.75 15.55
CA ASP A 5 -26.33 38.08 16.18
C ASP A 5 -25.31 36.94 16.04
N LEU A 6 -25.79 35.69 16.01
CA LEU A 6 -24.98 34.50 15.73
C LEU A 6 -24.57 34.45 14.25
N ARG A 7 -25.49 34.80 13.34
CA ARG A 7 -25.21 34.88 11.89
C ARG A 7 -24.18 35.94 11.56
N ALA A 8 -24.29 37.13 12.16
CA ALA A 8 -23.31 38.19 11.99
C ALA A 8 -21.91 37.76 12.45
N LYS A 9 -21.81 37.15 13.64
CA LYS A 9 -20.52 36.64 14.19
C LYS A 9 -19.90 35.51 13.37
N ILE A 10 -20.71 34.66 12.74
CA ILE A 10 -20.22 33.61 11.83
C ILE A 10 -19.67 34.24 10.55
N HIS A 11 -20.37 35.20 9.96
CA HIS A 11 -19.89 35.89 8.74
C HIS A 11 -18.60 36.67 8.99
N THR A 12 -18.46 37.37 10.12
CA THR A 12 -17.21 38.07 10.46
C THR A 12 -16.04 37.12 10.66
N LYS A 13 -16.25 35.94 11.25
CA LYS A 13 -15.21 34.90 11.38
C LYS A 13 -14.83 34.24 10.05
N VAL A 14 -15.75 34.21 9.09
CA VAL A 14 -15.50 33.67 7.75
C VAL A 14 -14.76 34.69 6.88
N ASP A 15 -15.01 35.99 7.04
CA ASP A 15 -14.25 37.06 6.37
C ASP A 15 -12.82 37.24 6.95
N GLU A 16 -12.60 36.89 8.22
CA GLU A 16 -11.26 36.86 8.85
C GLU A 16 -10.40 35.66 8.42
N LEU A 17 -10.98 34.65 7.75
CA LEU A 17 -10.22 33.61 7.04
C LEU A 17 -9.66 34.23 5.75
N SER A 18 -8.67 35.11 5.97
CA SER A 18 -7.92 35.85 4.95
C SER A 18 -7.71 35.04 3.69
N ASP A 19 -7.79 35.71 2.54
CA ASP A 19 -7.43 35.15 1.23
C ASP A 19 -6.05 34.47 1.23
N GLN A 20 -5.16 34.84 2.16
CA GLN A 20 -3.89 34.16 2.43
C GLN A 20 -4.07 32.72 2.93
N ARG A 21 -4.96 32.45 3.89
CA ARG A 21 -5.22 31.09 4.39
C ARG A 21 -5.91 30.23 3.34
N LEU A 22 -6.84 30.82 2.59
CA LEU A 22 -7.48 30.12 1.47
C LEU A 22 -6.49 29.83 0.35
N SER A 23 -5.58 30.76 0.05
CA SER A 23 -4.52 30.56 -0.93
C SER A 23 -3.47 29.54 -0.48
N GLU A 24 -3.12 29.49 0.82
CA GLU A 24 -2.27 28.45 1.40
C GLU A 24 -2.92 27.06 1.30
N LEU A 25 -4.21 26.96 1.60
CA LEU A 25 -4.97 25.71 1.45
C LEU A 25 -5.10 25.29 -0.02
N TRP A 26 -5.32 26.23 -0.93
CA TRP A 26 -5.34 25.95 -2.36
C TRP A 26 -3.97 25.56 -2.90
N ALA A 27 -2.88 26.18 -2.45
CA ALA A 27 -1.52 25.80 -2.82
C ALA A 27 -1.15 24.40 -2.31
N PHE A 28 -1.59 24.05 -1.09
CA PHE A 28 -1.44 22.70 -0.53
C PHE A 28 -2.23 21.64 -1.32
N LEU A 29 -3.47 21.95 -1.73
CA LEU A 29 -4.29 21.06 -2.55
C LEU A 29 -3.82 20.97 -4.00
N ALA A 30 -3.30 22.07 -4.57
CA ALA A 30 -2.79 22.14 -5.94
C ALA A 30 -1.41 21.50 -6.12
N ASN A 31 -0.66 21.32 -5.02
CA ASN A 31 0.58 20.57 -5.00
C ASN A 31 0.42 19.28 -4.16
N PRO A 32 -0.28 18.25 -4.67
CA PRO A 32 -0.42 16.95 -4.02
C PRO A 32 0.88 16.13 -4.08
N GLN A 33 2.04 16.78 -4.11
CA GLN A 33 3.34 16.15 -3.91
C GLN A 33 3.51 15.83 -2.42
N ALA A 34 2.52 15.13 -1.83
CA ALA A 34 2.88 14.18 -0.80
C ALA A 34 3.96 13.30 -1.45
N PRO A 35 5.15 13.14 -0.85
CA PRO A 35 6.03 12.09 -1.30
C PRO A 35 5.26 10.80 -1.01
N SER A 36 4.57 10.27 -2.02
CA SER A 36 4.18 8.87 -2.02
C SER A 36 5.49 8.11 -2.07
N THR A 37 6.10 7.92 -0.89
CA THR A 37 7.32 7.12 -0.68
C THR A 37 7.05 5.63 -0.92
N THR A 38 5.96 5.30 -1.61
CA THR A 38 5.69 3.98 -2.14
C THR A 38 6.69 3.74 -3.27
N LYS A 39 7.88 3.25 -2.91
CA LYS A 39 8.86 2.77 -3.89
C LYS A 39 8.14 1.79 -4.82
N PRO A 40 8.32 1.92 -6.15
CA PRO A 40 7.71 0.99 -7.09
C PRO A 40 8.12 -0.43 -6.72
N ILE A 41 7.14 -1.35 -6.74
CA ILE A 41 7.38 -2.77 -6.45
C ILE A 41 8.42 -3.25 -7.47
N PRO A 42 9.52 -3.88 -7.01
CA PRO A 42 10.57 -4.29 -7.92
C PRO A 42 10.04 -5.45 -8.79
N THR A 43 10.44 -5.46 -10.07
CA THR A 43 10.06 -6.54 -11.00
C THR A 43 11.02 -7.73 -10.91
N GLU A 44 12.20 -7.50 -10.35
CA GLU A 44 13.25 -8.49 -10.10
C GLU A 44 13.64 -8.50 -8.62
N PRO A 45 14.24 -9.58 -8.09
CA PRO A 45 14.73 -9.63 -6.72
C PRO A 45 15.74 -8.50 -6.47
N PRO A 46 15.58 -7.68 -5.41
CA PRO A 46 16.53 -6.62 -5.08
C PRO A 46 17.96 -7.14 -4.98
N GLY A 47 18.87 -6.53 -5.76
CA GLY A 47 20.29 -6.94 -5.82
C GLY A 47 20.52 -8.35 -6.37
N GLY A 48 19.55 -8.96 -7.06
CA GLY A 48 19.65 -10.32 -7.58
C GLY A 48 19.70 -11.40 -6.50
N GLN A 49 19.42 -11.04 -5.24
CA GLN A 49 19.51 -11.96 -4.11
C GLN A 49 18.22 -12.75 -3.98
N LEU A 50 18.29 -14.03 -4.36
CA LEU A 50 17.25 -15.01 -4.09
C LEU A 50 17.53 -15.76 -2.80
N TYR A 51 16.49 -16.11 -2.06
CA TYR A 51 16.58 -16.89 -0.83
C TYR A 51 17.21 -18.28 -1.03
N GLU A 52 17.07 -18.84 -2.23
CA GLU A 52 17.73 -20.08 -2.62
C GLU A 52 19.25 -19.97 -2.70
N ASN A 53 19.74 -18.78 -3.08
CA ASN A 53 21.16 -18.46 -3.26
C ASN A 53 21.71 -17.59 -2.12
N ARG A 54 21.03 -17.56 -0.96
CA ARG A 54 21.50 -16.82 0.21
C ARG A 54 22.90 -17.28 0.62
N SER A 55 23.76 -16.31 0.90
CA SER A 55 25.14 -16.54 1.32
C SER A 55 25.19 -17.23 2.69
N ASP A 56 24.29 -16.86 3.60
CA ASP A 56 24.15 -17.51 4.90
C ASP A 56 22.98 -18.51 4.89
N ARG A 57 23.29 -19.80 5.05
CA ARG A 57 22.29 -20.86 5.09
C ARG A 57 21.51 -20.90 6.41
N ALA A 58 22.06 -20.35 7.49
CA ALA A 58 21.43 -20.27 8.80
C ALA A 58 20.45 -19.09 8.93
N GLU A 59 20.57 -18.06 8.07
CA GLU A 59 19.65 -16.93 8.00
C GLU A 59 18.20 -17.41 7.83
N THR A 60 17.30 -16.93 8.69
CA THR A 60 15.89 -17.31 8.64
C THR A 60 15.16 -16.54 7.54
N ALA A 61 14.08 -17.11 7.02
CA ALA A 61 13.30 -16.45 5.96
C ALA A 61 12.79 -15.05 6.33
N PRO A 62 12.27 -14.78 7.55
CA PRO A 62 11.89 -13.42 7.93
C PRO A 62 13.06 -12.43 7.94
N GLU A 63 14.24 -12.85 8.42
CA GLU A 63 15.45 -12.01 8.47
C GLU A 63 15.93 -11.67 7.07
N PHE A 64 16.00 -12.67 6.18
CA PHE A 64 16.33 -12.45 4.78
C PHE A 64 15.35 -11.47 4.12
N ILE A 65 14.05 -11.64 4.34
CA ILE A 65 13.03 -10.76 3.77
C ILE A 65 13.18 -9.33 4.32
N GLN A 66 13.44 -9.17 5.60
CA GLN A 66 13.66 -7.86 6.21
C GLN A 66 14.92 -7.18 5.65
N ARG A 67 15.99 -7.93 5.40
CA ARG A 67 17.25 -7.41 4.87
C ARG A 67 17.17 -7.03 3.39
N VAL A 68 16.59 -7.90 2.56
CA VAL A 68 16.55 -7.74 1.10
C VAL A 68 15.37 -6.90 0.65
N TYR A 69 14.20 -7.13 1.24
CA TYR A 69 12.95 -6.47 0.85
C TYR A 69 12.50 -5.38 1.83
N GLY A 70 13.29 -5.09 2.87
CA GLY A 70 12.95 -4.16 3.95
C GLY A 70 12.46 -2.79 3.47
N GLU A 71 13.05 -2.28 2.40
CA GLU A 71 12.67 -0.99 1.81
C GLU A 71 11.23 -0.96 1.25
N TRP A 72 10.65 -2.12 0.95
CA TRP A 72 9.30 -2.26 0.42
C TRP A 72 8.31 -2.84 1.44
N LEU A 73 8.74 -3.12 2.68
CA LEU A 73 7.86 -3.56 3.77
C LEU A 73 7.06 -2.39 4.38
N ASP A 74 6.50 -1.52 3.53
CA ASP A 74 5.66 -0.38 3.90
C ASP A 74 4.16 -0.76 4.01
N GLY A 75 3.82 -2.02 3.68
CA GLY A 75 2.45 -2.53 3.64
C GLY A 75 1.82 -2.48 2.24
N THR A 76 2.47 -1.85 1.27
CA THR A 76 2.07 -1.90 -0.14
C THR A 76 2.51 -3.22 -0.78
N PHE A 77 3.70 -3.70 -0.42
CA PHE A 77 4.24 -4.98 -0.84
C PHE A 77 3.53 -6.14 -0.15
N THR A 78 2.96 -7.06 -0.93
CA THR A 78 2.17 -8.16 -0.39
C THR A 78 2.92 -9.49 -0.46
N ARG A 79 2.42 -10.49 0.28
CA ARG A 79 2.92 -11.88 0.16
C ARG A 79 2.84 -12.44 -1.26
N VAL A 80 1.87 -11.99 -2.05
CA VAL A 80 1.74 -12.43 -3.44
C VAL A 80 2.86 -11.86 -4.29
N ASP A 81 3.22 -10.60 -4.05
CA ASP A 81 4.34 -9.94 -4.73
C ASP A 81 5.66 -10.62 -4.36
N LEU A 82 5.88 -10.90 -3.07
CA LEU A 82 7.03 -11.70 -2.62
C LEU A 82 7.07 -13.07 -3.31
N ARG A 83 5.93 -13.78 -3.41
CA ARG A 83 5.90 -15.10 -4.06
C ARG A 83 6.22 -15.03 -5.56
N ASN A 84 5.84 -13.95 -6.24
CA ASN A 84 6.12 -13.78 -7.66
C ASN A 84 7.61 -13.48 -7.90
N LEU A 85 8.25 -12.76 -6.99
CA LEU A 85 9.68 -12.42 -7.07
C LEU A 85 10.57 -13.55 -6.55
N ASP A 86 10.22 -14.11 -5.41
CA ASP A 86 10.97 -15.16 -4.72
C ASP A 86 10.01 -16.16 -4.05
N ALA A 87 9.63 -17.18 -4.81
CA ALA A 87 8.77 -18.25 -4.33
C ALA A 87 9.39 -19.03 -3.16
N LYS A 88 10.73 -19.11 -3.08
CA LYS A 88 11.45 -19.85 -2.04
C LYS A 88 11.47 -19.06 -0.74
N ALA A 89 11.65 -17.73 -0.79
CA ALA A 89 11.48 -16.86 0.37
C ALA A 89 10.04 -16.95 0.93
N ALA A 90 9.04 -16.91 0.05
CA ALA A 90 7.64 -17.03 0.45
C ALA A 90 7.34 -18.39 1.12
N ALA A 91 7.85 -19.49 0.57
CA ALA A 91 7.72 -20.82 1.16
C ALA A 91 8.49 -20.93 2.49
N GLY A 92 9.70 -20.38 2.56
CA GLY A 92 10.51 -20.32 3.77
C GLY A 92 9.80 -19.55 4.89
N LEU A 93 9.18 -18.42 4.56
CA LEU A 93 8.38 -17.64 5.49
C LEU A 93 7.20 -18.46 6.02
N HIS A 94 6.45 -19.12 5.14
CA HIS A 94 5.33 -19.97 5.55
C HIS A 94 5.78 -21.11 6.48
N ASN A 95 6.88 -21.78 6.17
CA ASN A 95 7.44 -22.85 6.99
C ASN A 95 7.90 -22.33 8.36
N TRP A 96 8.56 -21.17 8.38
CA TRP A 96 8.98 -20.52 9.63
C TRP A 96 7.76 -20.21 10.51
N GLU A 97 6.71 -19.61 9.94
CA GLU A 97 5.48 -19.27 10.68
C GLU A 97 4.76 -20.50 11.21
N LYS A 98 4.72 -21.58 10.42
CA LYS A 98 4.14 -22.86 10.83
C LYS A 98 4.90 -23.45 12.02
N ASN A 99 6.23 -23.42 11.99
CA ASN A 99 7.08 -23.99 13.04
C ASN A 99 7.04 -23.15 14.33
N HIS A 100 6.95 -21.83 14.22
CA HIS A 100 6.90 -20.93 15.39
C HIS A 100 5.46 -20.64 15.88
N ARG A 101 4.45 -21.15 15.18
CA ARG A 101 3.01 -20.92 15.45
C ARG A 101 2.62 -19.44 15.57
N GLN A 102 3.37 -18.56 14.93
CA GLN A 102 3.15 -17.12 14.97
C GLN A 102 3.46 -16.51 13.60
N ARG A 103 2.81 -15.38 13.32
CA ARG A 103 3.12 -14.59 12.13
C ARG A 103 4.44 -13.86 12.33
N ALA A 104 5.28 -13.83 11.30
CA ALA A 104 6.50 -13.02 11.35
C ALA A 104 6.14 -11.55 11.57
N LYS A 105 6.91 -10.85 12.42
CA LYS A 105 6.75 -9.42 12.71
C LYS A 105 7.28 -8.55 11.57
N ILE A 106 6.90 -8.89 10.34
CA ILE A 106 7.24 -8.16 9.11
C ILE A 106 5.95 -7.59 8.53
N ASN A 107 5.99 -6.36 8.04
CA ASN A 107 4.82 -5.67 7.50
C ASN A 107 4.51 -6.16 6.08
N LEU A 108 4.15 -7.44 5.99
CA LEU A 108 3.87 -8.16 4.75
C LEU A 108 2.42 -8.67 4.76
N PRO A 109 1.45 -7.80 4.41
CA PRO A 109 0.05 -8.16 4.41
C PRO A 109 -0.27 -9.19 3.31
N THR A 110 -1.33 -9.94 3.54
CA THR A 110 -1.97 -10.73 2.49
C THR A 110 -2.79 -9.82 1.58
N LYS A 111 -3.10 -10.29 0.37
CA LYS A 111 -3.97 -9.54 -0.56
C LYS A 111 -5.34 -9.25 0.06
N LYS A 112 -5.89 -10.19 0.84
CA LYS A 112 -7.17 -10.02 1.54
C LYS A 112 -7.08 -8.90 2.57
N GLU A 113 -6.06 -8.92 3.42
CA GLU A 113 -5.86 -7.90 4.45
C GLU A 113 -5.62 -6.51 3.86
N ARG A 114 -4.91 -6.43 2.73
CA ARG A 114 -4.75 -5.15 2.01
C ARG A 114 -6.10 -4.63 1.52
N THR A 115 -6.92 -5.49 0.91
CA THR A 115 -8.28 -5.11 0.49
C THR A 115 -9.14 -4.70 1.68
N ASP A 116 -9.12 -5.46 2.77
CA ASP A 116 -9.89 -5.16 3.98
C ASP A 116 -9.44 -3.84 4.61
N ALA A 117 -8.13 -3.53 4.62
CA ALA A 117 -7.59 -2.25 5.09
C ALA A 117 -8.07 -1.07 4.22
N ILE A 118 -8.09 -1.23 2.90
CA ILE A 118 -8.60 -0.22 1.96
C ILE A 118 -10.11 0.01 2.19
N LEU A 119 -10.88 -1.06 2.35
CA LEU A 119 -12.33 -0.98 2.57
C LEU A 119 -12.69 -0.37 3.93
N LYS A 120 -11.85 -0.58 4.94
CA LYS A 120 -12.02 0.00 6.29
C LYS A 120 -11.65 1.49 6.36
N ALA A 121 -10.92 2.01 5.38
CA ALA A 121 -10.54 3.43 5.26
C ALA A 121 -11.17 4.08 4.00
N PRO A 122 -12.52 4.19 3.91
CA PRO A 122 -13.21 4.65 2.71
C PRO A 122 -12.90 6.10 2.31
N ASN A 123 -12.44 6.95 3.24
CA ASN A 123 -12.15 8.36 2.99
C ASN A 123 -10.75 8.61 2.39
N ALA A 124 -9.89 7.58 2.30
CA ALA A 124 -8.55 7.69 1.71
C ALA A 124 -8.52 7.40 0.20
N VAL A 125 -9.66 7.01 -0.39
CA VAL A 125 -9.77 6.67 -1.81
C VAL A 125 -10.64 7.70 -2.50
N ALA A 126 -10.02 8.59 -3.28
CA ALA A 126 -10.72 9.66 -4.00
C ALA A 126 -11.80 9.15 -5.00
N ASP A 127 -11.76 7.86 -5.38
CA ASP A 127 -12.86 7.20 -6.10
C ASP A 127 -12.86 5.68 -5.78
N PRO A 128 -13.78 5.19 -4.92
CA PRO A 128 -13.96 3.76 -4.64
C PRO A 128 -14.28 2.93 -5.89
N PHE A 129 -14.88 3.53 -6.93
CA PHE A 129 -15.21 2.87 -8.19
C PHE A 129 -14.03 2.77 -9.14
N ALA A 130 -12.98 3.58 -8.99
CA ALA A 130 -11.75 3.45 -9.76
C ALA A 130 -10.97 2.19 -9.37
N VAL A 131 -10.92 1.88 -8.07
CA VAL A 131 -10.28 0.66 -7.55
C VAL A 131 -11.04 -0.60 -8.01
N ALA A 132 -12.38 -0.58 -7.91
CA ALA A 132 -13.22 -1.68 -8.41
C ALA A 132 -13.06 -1.90 -9.93
N ARG A 133 -12.98 -0.81 -10.72
CA ARG A 133 -12.72 -0.88 -12.16
C ARG A 133 -11.33 -1.42 -12.48
N ALA A 134 -10.29 -1.01 -11.74
CA ALA A 134 -8.93 -1.53 -11.91
C ALA A 134 -8.83 -3.03 -11.60
N ILE A 135 -9.49 -3.48 -10.53
CA ILE A 135 -9.53 -4.91 -10.14
C ILE A 135 -10.26 -5.75 -11.20
N ASN A 136 -11.38 -5.25 -11.75
CA ASN A 136 -12.12 -5.95 -12.80
C ASN A 136 -11.38 -5.94 -14.14
N ALA A 137 -10.69 -4.85 -14.50
CA ALA A 137 -9.86 -4.77 -15.70
C ALA A 137 -8.71 -5.78 -15.67
N GLU A 138 -8.07 -5.97 -14.51
CA GLU A 138 -7.00 -6.95 -14.33
C GLU A 138 -7.50 -8.41 -14.39
N ARG A 139 -8.71 -8.67 -13.89
CA ARG A 139 -9.37 -9.98 -14.07
C ARG A 139 -9.67 -10.29 -15.54
N GLY A 140 -10.12 -9.30 -16.31
CA GLY A 140 -10.42 -9.45 -17.73
C GLY A 140 -9.19 -9.73 -18.61
N ARG A 141 -8.04 -9.11 -18.30
CA ARG A 141 -6.78 -9.38 -19.01
C ARG A 141 -6.28 -10.81 -18.81
N ARG A 142 -6.39 -11.33 -17.58
CA ARG A 142 -5.99 -12.72 -17.26
C ARG A 142 -6.88 -13.77 -17.90
N SER A 143 -8.17 -13.49 -18.08
CA SER A 143 -9.09 -14.40 -18.77
C SER A 143 -8.83 -14.43 -20.29
N ARG A 144 -8.48 -13.30 -20.91
CA ARG A 144 -8.05 -13.28 -22.32
C ARG A 144 -6.67 -13.91 -22.56
N ALA A 145 -5.73 -13.77 -21.62
CA ALA A 145 -4.42 -14.41 -21.71
C ALA A 145 -4.50 -15.95 -21.64
N LYS A 146 -5.43 -16.49 -20.85
CA LYS A 146 -5.71 -17.95 -20.81
C LYS A 146 -6.46 -18.48 -22.03
N ALA A 147 -7.21 -17.64 -22.74
CA ALA A 147 -7.99 -18.04 -23.91
C ALA A 147 -7.18 -18.05 -25.23
N LYS A 148 -5.90 -17.67 -25.20
CA LYS A 148 -5.03 -17.53 -26.39
C LYS A 148 -3.83 -18.49 -26.41
N GLN A 149 -3.79 -19.48 -25.52
CA GLN A 149 -2.84 -20.59 -25.62
C GLN A 149 -3.55 -21.76 -26.32
N PRO A 150 -3.09 -22.19 -27.52
CA PRO A 150 -3.60 -23.38 -28.20
C PRO A 150 -3.25 -24.66 -27.45
#